data_AF-A0A815KD68-F1
#
_entry.id   AF-A0A815KD68-F1
#
_cell.length_a   1.000
_cell.length_b   1.000
_cell.length_c   1.000
_cell.angle_alpha   90.00
_cell.angle_beta   90.00
_cell.angle_gamma   90.00
#
_symmetry.space_group_name_H-M   'P 1'
#
loop_
_entity.id
_entity.type
_entity.pdbx_description
1 polymer ?
#
loop_
_entity_poly.entity_id
_entity_poly.type
_entity_poly.pdbx_seq_one_letter_code
_entity_poly.pdbx_strand_id
1 'polypeptide(L)'
;MILQNIFVLVIIAISTLRADAQYPVPIPPGGRMAVHGWLILPWNTNATEGPIQAWFSHHVPEFGADSPHNFQIVLNGLLTPLSCFNTEPIAQPIPMPYPPRDPLIQYEYTITPPPEFSLNDLLLQTLTELKGSIYNGSFDTPYERIPIALGTLTVRELTTAVYLNESTSVPSYPDLRYLSYPRDMSSSGDTKPFQHMYFAHEIHSVPDFDHIIHVSIDTTQCHCEKSSPLLCNSKKILQQIRTPGVEWSFPTLTNDFQNRLLPPTVIKGRITSGPVLCPITILESIHCMIGPDFNHKC
;
A
#
# COMPACT_ATOMS: atom_id res chain seq x y z
N MET A 1 42.60 -57.58 22.02
CA MET A 1 42.86 -56.60 20.94
C MET A 1 41.85 -56.87 19.83
N ILE A 2 40.66 -56.27 19.95
CA ILE A 2 39.54 -56.44 19.00
C ILE A 2 38.95 -55.05 18.78
N LEU A 3 38.88 -54.67 17.51
CA LEU A 3 38.42 -53.38 16.98
C LEU A 3 37.00 -53.05 17.43
N GLN A 4 36.81 -51.87 18.01
CA GLN A 4 35.52 -51.22 18.16
C GLN A 4 35.30 -50.29 16.96
N ASN A 5 34.58 -50.77 15.95
CA ASN A 5 34.12 -49.98 14.81
C ASN A 5 33.05 -48.99 15.27
N ILE A 6 33.43 -47.72 15.37
CA ILE A 6 32.50 -46.60 15.57
C ILE A 6 31.88 -46.28 14.20
N PHE A 7 30.68 -46.81 13.97
CA PHE A 7 29.81 -46.33 12.89
C PHE A 7 29.13 -45.04 13.38
N VAL A 8 29.70 -43.88 13.03
CA VAL A 8 29.01 -42.60 13.16
C VAL A 8 28.02 -42.51 12.00
N LEU A 9 26.76 -42.87 12.27
CA LEU A 9 25.66 -42.62 11.37
C LEU A 9 25.35 -41.11 11.43
N VAL A 10 25.92 -40.34 10.51
CA VAL A 10 25.53 -38.94 10.28
C VAL A 10 24.15 -38.97 9.63
N ILE A 11 23.11 -38.92 10.45
CA ILE A 11 21.76 -38.58 10.00
C ILE A 11 21.84 -37.10 9.61
N ILE A 12 22.05 -36.85 8.31
CA ILE A 12 21.70 -35.57 7.70
C ILE A 12 20.19 -35.49 7.84
N ALA A 13 19.73 -34.88 8.93
CA ALA A 13 18.38 -34.37 9.00
C ALA A 13 18.28 -33.38 7.84
N ILE A 14 17.63 -33.83 6.76
CA ILE A 14 17.02 -32.94 5.78
C ILE A 14 15.93 -32.25 6.58
N SER A 15 16.32 -31.20 7.30
CA SER A 15 15.44 -30.13 7.67
C SER A 15 14.96 -29.56 6.35
N THR A 16 13.90 -30.14 5.81
CA THR A 16 12.94 -29.40 5.02
C THR A 16 12.57 -28.22 5.88
N LEU A 17 13.29 -27.12 5.68
CA LEU A 17 12.83 -25.79 5.99
C LEU A 17 11.46 -25.72 5.31
N ARG A 18 10.41 -26.08 6.06
CA ARG A 18 9.10 -25.50 5.84
C ARG A 18 9.41 -24.02 5.91
N ALA A 19 9.46 -23.38 4.74
CA ALA A 19 9.32 -21.94 4.66
C ALA A 19 8.09 -21.66 5.53
N ASP A 20 8.33 -21.09 6.72
CA ASP A 20 7.26 -20.65 7.60
C ASP A 20 6.31 -19.85 6.73
N ALA A 21 5.06 -20.30 6.62
CA ALA A 21 4.12 -19.70 5.70
C ALA A 21 3.97 -18.24 6.10
N GLN A 22 4.54 -17.33 5.29
CA GLN A 22 4.51 -15.88 5.50
C GLN A 22 3.07 -15.35 5.66
N TYR A 23 2.10 -16.12 5.18
CA TYR A 23 0.68 -15.83 5.22
C TYR A 23 -0.09 -16.98 5.89
N PRO A 24 -1.23 -16.70 6.54
CA PRO A 24 -2.03 -17.71 7.23
C PRO A 24 -2.80 -18.64 6.28
N VAL A 25 -2.64 -18.46 4.96
CA VAL A 25 -3.28 -19.26 3.91
C VAL A 25 -2.24 -19.81 2.93
N PRO A 26 -2.51 -20.95 2.28
CA PRO A 26 -1.63 -21.47 1.23
C PRO A 26 -1.49 -20.48 0.06
N ILE A 27 -0.24 -20.29 -0.37
CA ILE A 27 0.13 -19.49 -1.55
C ILE A 27 0.81 -20.42 -2.58
N PRO A 28 0.09 -21.37 -3.20
CA PRO A 28 0.67 -22.18 -4.27
C PRO A 28 0.99 -21.30 -5.49
N PRO A 29 2.12 -21.50 -6.18
CA PRO A 29 2.41 -20.81 -7.44
C PRO A 29 1.25 -20.96 -8.45
N GLY A 30 0.99 -19.91 -9.23
CA GLY A 30 -0.10 -19.86 -10.20
C GLY A 30 -1.52 -19.75 -9.62
N GLY A 31 -1.68 -19.58 -8.31
CA GLY A 31 -2.98 -19.41 -7.67
C GLY A 31 -3.48 -17.96 -7.66
N ARG A 32 -4.79 -17.78 -7.43
CA ARG A 32 -5.47 -16.46 -7.46
C ARG A 32 -5.23 -15.74 -8.80
N MET A 33 -5.54 -16.43 -9.90
CA MET A 33 -5.48 -15.87 -11.25
C MET A 33 -6.67 -14.92 -11.44
N ALA A 34 -6.39 -13.64 -11.66
CA ALA A 34 -7.40 -12.65 -12.05
C ALA A 34 -6.75 -11.43 -12.71
N VAL A 35 -7.59 -10.50 -13.14
CA VAL A 35 -7.16 -9.14 -13.51
C VAL A 35 -7.16 -8.29 -12.24
N HIS A 36 -5.97 -7.97 -11.73
CA HIS A 36 -5.81 -7.12 -10.54
C HIS A 36 -5.58 -5.66 -10.93
N GLY A 37 -6.48 -4.77 -10.51
CA GLY A 37 -6.30 -3.32 -10.64
C GLY A 37 -5.37 -2.76 -9.57
N TRP A 38 -4.66 -1.68 -9.90
CA TRP A 38 -3.78 -0.99 -8.96
C TRP A 38 -4.01 0.51 -9.00
N LEU A 39 -4.31 1.11 -7.85
CA LEU A 39 -4.33 2.56 -7.68
C LEU A 39 -2.89 3.08 -7.66
N ILE A 40 -2.60 4.06 -8.50
CA ILE A 40 -1.29 4.68 -8.64
C ILE A 40 -1.20 5.87 -7.69
N LEU A 41 -0.26 5.80 -6.75
CA LEU A 41 -0.03 6.80 -5.71
C LEU A 41 1.36 7.42 -5.91
N PRO A 42 1.47 8.45 -6.78
CA PRO A 42 2.76 8.92 -7.27
C PRO A 42 3.60 9.62 -6.20
N TRP A 43 4.91 9.42 -6.26
CA TRP A 43 5.86 10.14 -5.41
C TRP A 43 6.08 11.57 -5.93
N ASN A 44 6.38 12.51 -5.04
CA ASN A 44 6.78 13.87 -5.34
C ASN A 44 8.17 13.87 -6.00
N THR A 45 8.22 13.49 -7.27
CA THR A 45 9.44 13.54 -8.08
C THR A 45 9.32 14.67 -9.10
N ASN A 46 10.44 15.34 -9.38
CA ASN A 46 10.51 16.35 -10.44
C ASN A 46 10.56 15.71 -11.85
N ALA A 47 10.30 14.40 -11.98
CA ALA A 47 10.37 13.70 -13.24
C ALA A 47 9.12 14.01 -14.07
N THR A 48 9.18 15.08 -14.87
CA THR A 48 8.20 15.37 -15.91
C THR A 48 8.40 14.53 -17.17
N GLU A 49 9.51 13.80 -17.27
CA GLU A 49 9.97 13.15 -18.52
C GLU A 49 10.37 11.67 -18.37
N GLY A 50 10.21 11.07 -17.20
CA GLY A 50 10.74 9.73 -16.90
C GLY A 50 9.69 8.74 -16.38
N PRO A 51 10.11 7.50 -16.06
CA PRO A 51 9.27 6.56 -15.36
C PRO A 51 8.74 7.14 -14.05
N ILE A 52 7.47 6.89 -13.76
CA ILE A 52 6.84 7.37 -12.53
C ILE A 52 7.18 6.39 -11.41
N GLN A 53 7.86 6.89 -10.38
CA GLN A 53 7.96 6.15 -9.14
C GLN A 53 6.72 6.40 -8.28
N ALA A 54 6.10 5.34 -7.79
CA ALA A 54 4.85 5.41 -7.06
C ALA A 54 4.72 4.26 -6.07
N TRP A 55 3.79 4.44 -5.13
CA TRP A 55 3.16 3.30 -4.46
C TRP A 55 2.01 2.82 -5.34
N PHE A 56 1.75 1.52 -5.31
CA PHE A 56 0.64 0.90 -6.02
C PHE A 56 -0.18 0.13 -5.00
N SER A 57 -1.39 0.60 -4.74
CA SER A 57 -2.33 -0.07 -3.84
C SER A 57 -3.20 -1.01 -4.66
N HIS A 58 -3.31 -2.27 -4.25
CA HIS A 58 -4.24 -3.22 -4.85
C HIS A 58 -5.65 -2.67 -4.68
N HIS A 59 -6.33 -2.50 -5.80
CA HIS A 59 -7.61 -1.84 -5.85
C HIS A 59 -8.73 -2.83 -5.53
N VAL A 60 -9.60 -2.49 -4.58
CA VAL A 60 -10.79 -3.28 -4.21
C VAL A 60 -10.41 -4.70 -3.77
N PRO A 61 -9.69 -4.84 -2.65
CA PRO A 61 -9.49 -6.15 -2.06
C PRO A 61 -10.83 -6.67 -1.51
N GLU A 62 -11.01 -7.99 -1.40
CA GLU A 62 -12.28 -8.60 -1.00
C GLU A 62 -12.05 -9.58 0.16
N PHE A 63 -12.99 -9.74 1.08
CA PHE A 63 -12.80 -10.69 2.18
C PHE A 63 -12.98 -12.17 1.78
N GLY A 64 -13.59 -12.45 0.63
CA GLY A 64 -13.95 -13.80 0.19
C GLY A 64 -12.79 -14.79 0.25
N ALA A 65 -12.95 -15.93 0.95
CA ALA A 65 -11.88 -16.91 1.09
C ALA A 65 -11.41 -17.48 -0.26
N ASP A 66 -12.35 -17.65 -1.21
CA ASP A 66 -12.09 -18.09 -2.58
C ASP A 66 -11.83 -16.93 -3.55
N SER A 67 -11.93 -15.67 -3.08
CA SER A 67 -11.67 -14.51 -3.93
C SER A 67 -10.18 -14.45 -4.30
N PRO A 68 -9.86 -14.21 -5.58
CA PRO A 68 -8.48 -13.92 -5.97
C PRO A 68 -8.00 -12.58 -5.40
N HIS A 69 -8.90 -11.73 -4.88
CA HIS A 69 -8.61 -10.38 -4.38
C HIS A 69 -8.47 -10.29 -2.85
N ASN A 70 -8.29 -11.41 -2.15
CA ASN A 70 -8.30 -11.47 -0.68
C ASN A 70 -7.03 -11.04 0.06
N PHE A 71 -6.34 -10.05 -0.51
CA PHE A 71 -5.21 -9.41 0.12
C PHE A 71 -5.28 -7.89 -0.04
N GLN A 72 -5.08 -7.17 1.06
CA GLN A 72 -4.67 -5.78 1.01
C GLN A 72 -3.18 -5.74 0.68
N ILE A 73 -2.82 -5.12 -0.45
CA ILE A 73 -1.43 -5.07 -0.92
C ILE A 73 -1.05 -3.65 -1.27
N VAL A 74 0.13 -3.24 -0.84
CA VAL A 74 0.79 -2.02 -1.34
C VAL A 74 2.21 -2.37 -1.73
N LEU A 75 2.61 -1.98 -2.94
CA LEU A 75 3.95 -2.20 -3.46
C LEU A 75 4.62 -0.90 -3.90
N ASN A 76 5.95 -0.88 -3.83
CA ASN A 76 6.77 0.14 -4.47
C ASN A 76 7.05 -0.29 -5.91
N GLY A 77 6.80 0.59 -6.86
CA GLY A 77 6.98 0.28 -8.27
C GLY A 77 7.54 1.43 -9.09
N LEU A 78 7.97 1.08 -10.29
CA LEU A 78 8.36 2.02 -11.33
C LEU A 78 7.48 1.80 -12.56
N LEU A 79 6.69 2.81 -12.92
CA LEU A 79 5.79 2.78 -14.07
C LEU A 79 6.45 3.46 -15.27
N THR A 80 6.84 2.67 -16.25
CA THR A 80 7.49 3.13 -17.48
C THR A 80 6.46 3.19 -18.62
N PRO A 81 6.26 4.34 -19.29
CA PRO A 81 5.38 4.41 -20.44
C PRO A 81 5.91 3.55 -21.59
N LEU A 82 5.01 2.82 -22.25
CA LEU A 82 5.28 2.10 -23.50
C LEU A 82 4.78 2.90 -24.71
N SER A 83 3.58 3.47 -24.60
CA SER A 83 2.99 4.36 -25.60
C SER A 83 1.84 5.17 -24.98
N CYS A 84 1.51 6.31 -25.58
CA CYS A 84 0.32 7.08 -25.24
C CYS A 84 -0.77 6.81 -26.29
N PHE A 85 -2.04 6.75 -25.87
CA PHE A 85 -3.16 6.42 -26.79
C PHE A 85 -3.43 7.51 -27.85
N ASN A 86 -2.73 8.65 -27.79
CA ASN A 86 -2.79 9.72 -28.76
C ASN A 86 -1.47 9.84 -29.56
N THR A 87 -1.45 9.19 -30.72
CA THR A 87 -0.77 9.61 -31.97
C THR A 87 0.74 9.53 -32.16
N GLU A 88 1.58 9.13 -31.21
CA GLU A 88 3.04 9.05 -31.47
C GLU A 88 3.70 7.68 -31.18
N PRO A 89 4.62 7.20 -32.05
CA PRO A 89 5.35 5.94 -31.86
C PRO A 89 6.44 6.01 -30.78
N ILE A 90 6.57 7.15 -30.10
CA ILE A 90 7.56 7.42 -29.05
C ILE A 90 6.83 7.42 -27.71
N ALA A 91 7.39 6.72 -26.72
CA ALA A 91 6.86 6.76 -25.35
C ALA A 91 6.92 8.19 -24.82
N GLN A 92 5.75 8.79 -24.61
CA GLN A 92 5.64 10.10 -23.96
C GLN A 92 5.42 9.91 -22.45
N PRO A 93 5.78 10.90 -21.62
CA PRO A 93 5.52 10.87 -20.19
C PRO A 93 4.02 10.72 -19.92
N ILE A 94 3.67 9.91 -18.92
CA ILE A 94 2.27 9.72 -18.52
C ILE A 94 1.78 11.02 -17.87
N PRO A 95 0.72 11.66 -18.38
CA PRO A 95 0.24 12.94 -17.86
C PRO A 95 -0.54 12.73 -16.56
N MET A 96 0.19 12.49 -15.47
CA MET A 96 -0.37 12.29 -14.13
C MET A 96 -0.08 13.52 -13.25
N PRO A 97 -1.10 14.34 -12.92
CA PRO A 97 -0.93 15.41 -11.95
C PRO A 97 -0.64 14.82 -10.56
N TYR A 98 0.22 15.49 -9.82
CA TYR A 98 0.43 15.18 -8.41
C TYR A 98 -0.67 15.84 -7.56
N PRO A 99 -1.33 15.10 -6.65
CA PRO A 99 -2.31 15.69 -5.74
C PRO A 99 -1.65 16.62 -4.70
N PRO A 100 -2.35 17.61 -4.12
CA PRO A 100 -3.66 18.12 -4.53
C PRO A 100 -3.49 19.28 -5.53
N ARG A 101 -4.28 19.29 -6.60
CA ARG A 101 -4.35 20.44 -7.52
C ARG A 101 -5.76 21.01 -7.69
N ASP A 102 -6.80 20.20 -7.52
CA ASP A 102 -8.19 20.63 -7.71
C ASP A 102 -9.16 19.76 -6.86
N PRO A 103 -9.99 20.34 -5.98
CA PRO A 103 -11.02 19.60 -5.25
C PRO A 103 -12.15 19.04 -6.14
N LEU A 104 -12.22 19.43 -7.43
CA LEU A 104 -13.32 19.10 -8.32
C LEU A 104 -13.11 17.85 -9.18
N ILE A 105 -11.93 17.22 -9.18
CA ILE A 105 -11.74 15.98 -9.93
C ILE A 105 -11.27 14.84 -9.02
N GLN A 106 -12.11 13.80 -8.97
CA GLN A 106 -11.80 12.48 -8.45
C GLN A 106 -10.77 11.80 -9.37
N TYR A 107 -9.50 12.18 -9.25
CA TYR A 107 -8.40 11.64 -10.07
C TYR A 107 -7.84 10.35 -9.45
N GLU A 108 -8.63 9.29 -9.42
CA GLU A 108 -8.06 7.96 -9.25
C GLU A 108 -7.29 7.60 -10.52
N TYR A 109 -5.97 7.50 -10.44
CA TYR A 109 -5.17 6.94 -11.53
C TYR A 109 -4.97 5.46 -11.29
N THR A 110 -5.32 4.63 -12.26
CA THR A 110 -5.22 3.18 -12.11
C THR A 110 -4.39 2.56 -13.23
N ILE A 111 -3.69 1.47 -12.93
CA ILE A 111 -3.16 0.57 -13.95
C ILE A 111 -3.88 -0.77 -13.83
N THR A 112 -4.30 -1.30 -14.97
CA THR A 112 -4.87 -2.64 -15.09
C THR A 112 -4.05 -3.42 -16.12
N PRO A 113 -3.32 -4.47 -15.70
CA PRO A 113 -2.55 -5.30 -16.61
C PRO A 113 -3.41 -6.45 -17.16
N PRO A 114 -3.80 -6.44 -18.45
CA PRO A 114 -4.19 -7.65 -19.16
C PRO A 114 -2.96 -8.38 -19.73
N PRO A 115 -2.95 -9.71 -19.82
CA PRO A 115 -3.97 -10.66 -19.35
C PRO A 115 -3.98 -10.83 -17.82
N GLU A 116 -4.88 -11.67 -17.31
CA GLU A 116 -4.86 -12.12 -15.91
C GLU A 116 -3.48 -12.65 -15.49
N PHE A 117 -3.15 -12.47 -14.21
CA PHE A 117 -1.91 -12.97 -13.63
C PHE A 117 -2.15 -13.57 -12.24
N SER A 118 -1.18 -14.35 -11.76
CA SER A 118 -1.21 -15.00 -10.45
C SER A 118 -0.85 -14.01 -9.35
N LEU A 119 -1.81 -13.67 -8.48
CA LEU A 119 -1.49 -12.87 -7.29
C LEU A 119 -0.49 -13.60 -6.39
N ASN A 120 -0.56 -14.93 -6.33
CA ASN A 120 0.40 -15.73 -5.55
C ASN A 120 1.83 -15.57 -6.06
N ASP A 121 2.05 -15.45 -7.37
CA ASP A 121 3.40 -15.27 -7.94
C ASP A 121 3.97 -13.88 -7.62
N LEU A 122 3.09 -12.88 -7.44
CA LEU A 122 3.46 -11.56 -6.93
C LEU A 122 3.83 -11.64 -5.44
N LEU A 123 3.01 -12.30 -4.61
CA LEU A 123 3.27 -12.49 -3.18
C LEU A 123 4.56 -13.29 -2.90
N LEU A 124 4.85 -14.27 -3.76
CA LEU A 124 6.09 -15.05 -3.75
C LEU A 124 7.29 -14.32 -4.38
N GLN A 125 7.08 -13.09 -4.87
CA GLN A 125 8.10 -12.25 -5.52
C GLN A 125 8.75 -12.87 -6.77
N THR A 126 8.06 -13.81 -7.40
CA THR A 126 8.48 -14.41 -8.68
C THR A 126 7.98 -13.62 -9.90
N LEU A 127 6.90 -12.84 -9.73
CA LEU A 127 6.38 -11.92 -10.73
C LEU A 127 6.82 -10.48 -10.41
N THR A 128 7.67 -9.91 -11.27
CA THR A 128 8.28 -8.59 -11.04
C THR A 128 7.89 -7.53 -12.05
N GLU A 129 7.16 -7.89 -13.12
CA GLU A 129 6.73 -6.96 -14.16
C GLU A 129 5.29 -7.22 -14.58
N LEU A 130 4.53 -6.13 -14.71
CA LEU A 130 3.13 -6.13 -15.14
C LEU A 130 2.97 -5.12 -16.27
N LYS A 131 2.51 -5.57 -17.44
CA LYS A 131 2.21 -4.69 -18.57
C LYS A 131 0.74 -4.38 -18.57
N GLY A 132 0.37 -3.10 -18.68
CA GLY A 132 -1.03 -2.71 -18.55
C GLY A 132 -1.41 -1.39 -19.18
N SER A 133 -2.71 -1.17 -19.17
CA SER A 133 -3.33 0.10 -19.55
C SER A 133 -3.46 0.98 -18.31
N ILE A 134 -3.06 2.23 -18.45
CA ILE A 134 -3.16 3.26 -17.44
C ILE A 134 -4.40 4.11 -17.74
N TYR A 135 -5.19 4.36 -16.71
CA TYR A 135 -6.45 5.08 -16.81
C TYR A 135 -6.42 6.30 -15.89
N ASN A 136 -7.08 7.36 -16.35
CA ASN A 136 -7.60 8.40 -15.48
C ASN A 136 -9.06 8.04 -15.17
N GLY A 137 -9.34 7.70 -13.92
CA GLY A 137 -10.64 7.24 -13.44
C GLY A 137 -10.54 5.98 -12.60
N SER A 138 -11.52 5.86 -11.70
CA SER A 138 -11.67 4.73 -10.77
C SER A 138 -11.94 3.42 -11.49
N PHE A 139 -11.40 2.32 -10.98
CA PHE A 139 -11.67 1.00 -11.56
C PHE A 139 -13.14 0.59 -11.39
N ASP A 140 -13.84 1.12 -10.38
CA ASP A 140 -15.23 0.76 -10.02
C ASP A 140 -16.31 1.46 -10.85
N THR A 141 -15.93 2.48 -11.61
CA THR A 141 -16.84 3.19 -12.51
C THR A 141 -16.33 3.07 -13.94
N PRO A 142 -16.59 1.95 -14.64
CA PRO A 142 -16.03 1.67 -15.97
C PRO A 142 -16.25 2.79 -17.00
N TYR A 143 -17.39 3.49 -16.92
CA TYR A 143 -17.74 4.60 -17.82
C TYR A 143 -16.96 5.89 -17.53
N GLU A 144 -16.27 5.98 -16.40
CA GLU A 144 -15.46 7.12 -15.98
C GLU A 144 -13.96 6.89 -16.21
N ARG A 145 -13.57 5.72 -16.75
CA ARG A 145 -12.18 5.35 -17.01
C ARG A 145 -11.75 5.79 -18.41
N ILE A 146 -10.90 6.79 -18.47
CA ILE A 146 -10.31 7.25 -19.73
C ILE A 146 -8.91 6.63 -19.85
N PRO A 147 -8.67 5.71 -20.81
CA PRO A 147 -7.32 5.19 -21.04
C PRO A 147 -6.40 6.31 -21.53
N ILE A 148 -5.26 6.48 -20.88
CA ILE A 148 -4.31 7.56 -21.18
C ILE A 148 -2.97 7.05 -21.72
N ALA A 149 -2.52 5.87 -21.30
CA ALA A 149 -1.25 5.29 -21.75
C ALA A 149 -1.22 3.76 -21.60
N LEU A 150 -0.29 3.12 -22.30
CA LEU A 150 0.19 1.78 -22.00
C LEU A 150 1.50 1.90 -21.21
N GLY A 151 1.73 1.02 -20.26
CA GLY A 151 2.94 1.04 -19.45
C GLY A 151 3.36 -0.33 -18.93
N THR A 152 4.60 -0.39 -18.47
CA THR A 152 5.13 -1.51 -17.68
C THR A 152 5.31 -1.03 -16.25
N LEU A 153 4.64 -1.68 -15.31
CA LEU A 153 4.92 -1.58 -13.88
C LEU A 153 5.99 -2.61 -13.52
N THR A 154 7.18 -2.14 -13.17
CA THR A 154 8.22 -2.94 -12.54
C THR A 154 8.02 -2.90 -11.02
N VAL A 155 7.74 -4.06 -10.42
CA VAL A 155 7.60 -4.23 -8.97
C VAL A 155 8.99 -4.24 -8.35
N ARG A 156 9.28 -3.27 -7.48
CA ARG A 156 10.58 -3.14 -6.82
C ARG A 156 10.59 -3.79 -5.45
N GLU A 157 9.47 -3.67 -4.72
CA GLU A 157 9.34 -4.15 -3.36
C GLU A 157 7.86 -4.35 -3.00
N LEU A 158 7.55 -5.50 -2.40
CA LEU A 158 6.25 -5.78 -1.79
C LEU A 158 6.26 -5.23 -0.34
N THR A 159 5.71 -4.04 -0.16
CA THR A 159 5.80 -3.30 1.12
C THR A 159 4.76 -3.79 2.14
N THR A 160 3.54 -4.05 1.68
CA THR A 160 2.43 -4.52 2.51
C THR A 160 1.71 -5.64 1.78
N ALA A 161 1.41 -6.71 2.49
CA ALA A 161 0.56 -7.79 2.02
C ALA A 161 -0.13 -8.41 3.24
N VAL A 162 -1.43 -8.16 3.40
CA VAL A 162 -2.23 -8.65 4.52
C VAL A 162 -3.38 -9.47 3.97
N TYR A 163 -3.51 -10.72 4.43
CA TYR A 163 -4.62 -11.58 4.07
C TYR A 163 -5.91 -11.09 4.73
N LEU A 164 -6.96 -10.91 3.93
CA LEU A 164 -8.27 -10.50 4.42
C LEU A 164 -9.11 -11.73 4.73
N ASN A 165 -9.47 -11.88 6.00
CA ASN A 165 -10.21 -13.04 6.50
C ASN A 165 -11.69 -12.68 6.64
N GLU A 166 -12.58 -13.36 5.91
CA GLU A 166 -14.04 -13.18 5.99
C GLU A 166 -14.67 -13.57 7.33
N SER A 167 -13.92 -14.19 8.24
CA SER A 167 -14.45 -14.60 9.54
C SER A 167 -14.89 -13.40 10.38
N THR A 168 -16.18 -13.36 10.72
CA THR A 168 -16.76 -12.39 11.67
C THR A 168 -16.25 -12.59 13.11
N SER A 169 -15.43 -13.60 13.37
CA SER A 169 -14.77 -13.80 14.67
C SER A 169 -13.55 -12.92 14.86
N VAL A 170 -13.01 -12.31 13.80
CA VAL A 170 -11.90 -11.36 13.89
C VAL A 170 -12.46 -10.04 14.43
N PRO A 171 -12.05 -9.60 15.63
CA PRO A 171 -12.57 -8.36 16.19
C PRO A 171 -12.02 -7.15 15.44
N SER A 172 -12.87 -6.15 15.18
CA SER A 172 -12.39 -4.86 14.68
C SER A 172 -11.42 -4.22 15.66
N TYR A 173 -10.50 -3.42 15.13
CA TYR A 173 -9.74 -2.50 15.96
C TYR A 173 -10.67 -1.55 16.71
N PRO A 174 -10.34 -1.19 17.96
CA PRO A 174 -11.17 -0.26 18.73
C PRO A 174 -11.06 1.17 18.20
N ASP A 175 -9.94 1.48 17.54
CA ASP A 175 -9.57 2.78 17.03
C ASP A 175 -9.29 2.72 15.53
N LEU A 176 -9.55 3.83 14.83
CA LEU A 176 -9.31 3.94 13.39
C LEU A 176 -7.82 3.82 13.07
N ARG A 177 -7.46 3.01 12.07
CA ARG A 177 -6.06 2.72 11.71
C ARG A 177 -5.72 2.88 10.24
N TYR A 178 -4.51 3.32 9.98
CA TYR A 178 -3.97 3.50 8.63
C TYR A 178 -2.50 3.09 8.56
N LEU A 179 -2.09 2.57 7.42
CA LEU A 179 -0.70 2.35 7.03
C LEU A 179 -0.20 3.56 6.23
N SER A 180 0.98 4.09 6.56
CA SER A 180 1.53 5.29 5.90
C SER A 180 2.58 4.97 4.84
N TYR A 181 2.49 5.68 3.71
CA TYR A 181 3.41 5.57 2.58
C TYR A 181 3.90 6.97 2.18
N PRO A 182 5.18 7.32 2.41
CA PRO A 182 5.68 8.66 2.15
C PRO A 182 5.70 9.00 0.66
N ARG A 183 5.31 10.23 0.32
CA ARG A 183 5.35 10.72 -1.06
C ARG A 183 6.74 11.12 -1.53
N ASP A 184 7.66 11.35 -0.61
CA ASP A 184 9.04 11.69 -0.93
C ASP A 184 9.95 10.77 -0.12
N MET A 185 10.70 9.91 -0.80
CA MET A 185 11.70 9.02 -0.20
C MET A 185 13.14 9.49 -0.48
N SER A 186 13.31 10.68 -1.06
CA SER A 186 14.65 11.26 -1.28
C SER A 186 15.28 11.71 0.05
N SER A 187 16.61 11.81 0.08
CA SER A 187 17.31 12.39 1.24
C SER A 187 16.91 13.84 1.50
N SER A 188 16.50 14.60 0.49
CA SER A 188 16.00 15.97 0.65
C SER A 188 14.69 16.05 1.44
N GLY A 189 13.93 14.95 1.50
CA GLY A 189 12.75 14.84 2.35
C GLY A 189 13.09 14.93 3.84
N ASP A 190 14.32 14.58 4.26
CA ASP A 190 14.69 14.54 5.68
C ASP A 190 14.77 15.92 6.35
N THR A 191 14.80 16.99 5.56
CA THR A 191 14.92 18.36 6.07
C THR A 191 13.62 19.14 5.99
N LYS A 192 12.56 18.57 5.39
CA LYS A 192 11.29 19.26 5.22
C LYS A 192 10.49 19.23 6.54
N PRO A 193 9.96 20.38 6.99
CA PRO A 193 9.12 20.41 8.19
C PRO A 193 7.80 19.64 7.99
N PHE A 194 7.27 19.67 6.78
CA PHE A 194 6.06 18.96 6.39
C PHE A 194 6.39 17.71 5.57
N GLN A 195 5.87 16.56 6.01
CA GLN A 195 5.98 15.30 5.31
C GLN A 195 4.62 14.94 4.71
N HIS A 196 4.59 14.79 3.38
CA HIS A 196 3.38 14.38 2.68
C HIS A 196 3.34 12.85 2.54
N MET A 197 2.19 12.24 2.83
CA MET A 197 2.03 10.79 2.85
C MET A 197 0.69 10.37 2.28
N TYR A 198 0.63 9.17 1.73
CA TYR A 198 -0.62 8.45 1.55
C TYR A 198 -0.88 7.61 2.79
N PHE A 199 -2.09 7.66 3.32
CA PHE A 199 -2.55 6.79 4.40
C PHE A 199 -3.56 5.84 3.79
N ALA A 200 -3.28 4.54 3.81
CA ALA A 200 -4.23 3.49 3.40
C ALA A 200 -4.82 2.85 4.65
N HIS A 201 -6.15 2.80 4.75
CA HIS A 201 -6.86 2.24 5.90
C HIS A 201 -6.44 0.79 6.13
N GLU A 202 -6.19 0.39 7.37
CA GLU A 202 -5.79 -0.99 7.68
C GLU A 202 -7.04 -1.89 7.74
N ILE A 203 -7.34 -2.57 6.64
CA ILE A 203 -8.52 -3.45 6.53
C ILE A 203 -8.28 -4.70 7.36
N HIS A 204 -9.17 -4.97 8.32
CA HIS A 204 -8.93 -6.01 9.32
C HIS A 204 -10.07 -7.00 9.52
N SER A 205 -11.32 -6.52 9.58
CA SER A 205 -12.47 -7.35 9.99
C SER A 205 -13.71 -7.05 9.18
N VAL A 206 -14.55 -8.04 8.90
CA VAL A 206 -15.83 -7.82 8.20
C VAL A 206 -16.92 -7.26 9.15
N PRO A 207 -17.66 -6.21 8.77
CA PRO A 207 -17.45 -5.33 7.61
C PRO A 207 -16.34 -4.30 7.88
N ASP A 208 -15.67 -3.86 6.82
CA ASP A 208 -14.67 -2.79 6.84
C ASP A 208 -14.83 -1.89 5.62
N PHE A 209 -13.93 -0.94 5.42
CA PHE A 209 -13.89 -0.08 4.23
C PHE A 209 -12.45 0.10 3.72
N ASP A 210 -12.27 0.21 2.42
CA ASP A 210 -10.99 0.56 1.80
C ASP A 210 -10.98 2.08 1.66
N HIS A 211 -9.94 2.75 2.15
CA HIS A 211 -9.88 4.19 2.11
C HIS A 211 -8.44 4.68 2.06
N ILE A 212 -8.13 5.48 1.05
CA ILE A 212 -6.81 6.05 0.84
C ILE A 212 -6.93 7.56 0.84
N ILE A 213 -6.15 8.22 1.68
CA ILE A 213 -6.15 9.67 1.86
C ILE A 213 -4.74 10.24 1.67
N HIS A 214 -4.67 11.49 1.20
CA HIS A 214 -3.44 12.27 1.21
C HIS A 214 -3.39 13.12 2.49
N VAL A 215 -2.28 13.04 3.21
CA VAL A 215 -2.05 13.81 4.43
C VAL A 215 -0.76 14.63 4.38
N SER A 216 -0.68 15.63 5.24
CA SER A 216 0.54 16.34 5.61
C SER A 216 0.78 16.23 7.11
N ILE A 217 2.00 15.86 7.49
CA ILE A 217 2.43 15.74 8.89
C ILE A 217 3.44 16.84 9.18
N ASP A 218 3.15 17.69 10.17
CA ASP A 218 4.12 18.66 10.68
C ASP A 218 5.06 17.98 11.68
N THR A 219 6.25 17.64 11.21
CA THR A 219 7.26 16.93 12.01
C THR A 219 7.84 17.78 13.14
N THR A 220 7.71 19.09 13.08
CA THR A 220 8.19 20.00 14.12
C THR A 220 7.29 19.99 15.36
N GLN A 221 6.03 19.58 15.19
CA GLN A 221 5.03 19.46 16.25
C GLN A 221 4.84 18.01 16.73
N CYS A 222 5.53 17.06 16.10
CA CYS A 222 5.58 15.69 16.57
C CYS A 222 6.33 15.62 17.90
N HIS A 223 5.73 14.94 18.87
CA HIS A 223 6.33 14.72 20.18
C HIS A 223 6.15 13.27 20.60
N CYS A 224 6.99 12.86 21.55
CA CYS A 224 6.81 11.59 22.20
C CYS A 224 5.95 11.71 23.45
N GLU A 225 5.05 10.75 23.63
CA GLU A 225 4.29 10.59 24.86
C GLU A 225 5.14 10.15 26.05
N LYS A 226 6.20 9.37 25.79
CA LYS A 226 7.14 8.91 26.81
C LYS A 226 8.40 9.76 26.75
N SER A 227 8.82 10.27 27.90
CA SER A 227 10.08 11.00 28.11
C SER A 227 11.30 10.06 28.06
N SER A 228 11.47 9.33 26.96
CA SER A 228 12.66 8.53 26.67
C SER A 228 13.50 9.22 25.59
N PRO A 229 14.60 9.90 25.95
CA PRO A 229 15.46 10.60 24.98
C PRO A 229 15.97 9.70 23.84
N LEU A 230 16.13 8.40 24.08
CA LEU A 230 16.57 7.40 23.10
C LEU A 230 15.48 7.02 22.07
N LEU A 231 14.21 7.20 22.42
CA LEU A 231 13.07 6.97 21.52
C LEU A 231 12.60 8.28 20.86
N CYS A 232 13.06 9.43 21.36
CA CYS A 232 12.46 10.73 21.11
C CYS A 232 13.46 11.76 20.58
N ASN A 233 14.35 11.30 19.71
CA ASN A 233 15.18 12.16 18.88
C ASN A 233 14.44 12.43 17.57
N SER A 234 14.39 13.69 17.12
CA SER A 234 13.78 14.14 15.86
C SER A 234 14.20 13.29 14.65
N LYS A 235 15.47 12.86 14.57
CA LYS A 235 15.93 11.97 13.49
C LYS A 235 15.22 10.62 13.48
N LYS A 236 15.01 10.04 14.67
CA LYS A 236 14.35 8.73 14.82
C LYS A 236 12.84 8.84 14.59
N ILE A 237 12.22 9.92 15.08
CA ILE A 237 10.83 10.26 14.79
C ILE A 237 10.62 10.35 13.28
N LEU A 238 11.48 11.10 12.59
CA LEU A 238 11.39 11.25 11.14
C LEU A 238 11.62 9.92 10.41
N GLN A 239 12.59 9.12 10.85
CA GLN A 239 12.82 7.79 10.29
C GLN A 239 11.59 6.88 10.45
N GLN A 240 10.93 6.89 11.62
CA GLN A 240 9.70 6.13 11.85
C GLN A 240 8.57 6.63 10.96
N ILE A 241 8.33 7.94 10.93
CA ILE A 241 7.31 8.58 10.10
C ILE A 241 7.52 8.22 8.62
N ARG A 242 8.76 8.23 8.14
CA ARG A 242 9.11 7.94 6.74
C ARG A 242 9.30 6.45 6.43
N THR A 243 9.06 5.54 7.39
CA THR A 243 9.11 4.11 7.10
C THR A 243 7.80 3.71 6.40
N PRO A 244 7.85 3.16 5.17
CA PRO A 244 6.65 2.72 4.47
C PRO A 244 5.91 1.61 5.23
N GLY A 245 4.58 1.63 5.19
CA GLY A 245 3.74 0.64 5.87
C GLY A 245 3.70 0.79 7.40
N VAL A 246 4.17 1.92 7.95
CA VAL A 246 4.03 2.17 9.39
C VAL A 246 2.56 2.36 9.75
N GLU A 247 2.15 1.66 10.80
CA GLU A 247 0.81 1.73 11.37
C GLU A 247 0.60 3.00 12.21
N TRP A 248 -0.51 3.68 11.92
CA TRP A 248 -1.02 4.83 12.64
C TRP A 248 -2.37 4.50 13.24
N SER A 249 -2.55 4.97 14.47
CA SER A 249 -3.79 4.90 15.23
C SER A 249 -4.34 6.31 15.47
N PHE A 250 -5.66 6.41 15.49
CA PHE A 250 -6.40 7.63 15.84
C PHE A 250 -7.32 7.35 17.04
N PRO A 251 -6.79 7.32 18.27
CA PRO A 251 -7.50 6.78 19.44
C PRO A 251 -8.80 7.50 19.82
N THR A 252 -9.02 8.72 19.30
CA THR A 252 -10.24 9.49 19.52
C THR A 252 -11.36 9.13 18.54
N LEU A 253 -11.08 8.29 17.54
CA LEU A 253 -12.03 7.87 16.52
C LEU A 253 -12.19 6.36 16.57
N THR A 254 -13.43 5.89 16.68
CA THR A 254 -13.73 4.46 16.55
C THR A 254 -13.48 4.01 15.11
N ASN A 255 -13.01 2.78 14.94
CA ASN A 255 -12.81 2.16 13.62
C ASN A 255 -14.15 1.88 12.94
N ASP A 256 -14.73 2.90 12.35
CA ASP A 256 -16.04 2.87 11.68
C ASP A 256 -15.99 3.75 10.44
N PHE A 257 -16.62 3.28 9.36
CA PHE A 257 -16.76 4.02 8.11
C PHE A 257 -17.31 5.46 8.31
N GLN A 258 -18.23 5.65 9.25
CA GLN A 258 -18.80 6.97 9.57
C GLN A 258 -17.78 7.93 10.18
N ASN A 259 -16.72 7.40 10.81
CA ASN A 259 -15.64 8.16 11.43
C ASN A 259 -14.40 8.28 10.53
N ARG A 260 -14.50 7.89 9.25
CA ARG A 260 -13.38 7.97 8.31
C ARG A 260 -12.82 9.40 8.23
N LEU A 261 -11.52 9.50 8.00
CA LEU A 261 -10.83 10.78 7.93
C LEU A 261 -11.15 11.54 6.63
N LEU A 262 -11.84 12.67 6.74
CA LEU A 262 -12.19 13.50 5.58
C LEU A 262 -11.49 14.86 5.63
N PRO A 263 -11.10 15.43 4.47
CA PRO A 263 -10.57 16.79 4.41
C PRO A 263 -11.69 17.84 4.58
N PRO A 264 -11.37 19.06 5.05
CA PRO A 264 -10.13 19.46 5.71
C PRO A 264 -10.21 19.19 7.21
N THR A 265 -9.43 18.24 7.72
CA THR A 265 -9.40 17.90 9.16
C THR A 265 -7.97 17.91 9.67
N VAL A 266 -7.75 18.46 10.87
CA VAL A 266 -6.49 18.32 11.62
C VAL A 266 -6.76 17.44 12.82
N ILE A 267 -6.03 16.34 12.95
CA ILE A 267 -6.21 15.35 14.00
C ILE A 267 -4.86 14.84 14.51
N LYS A 268 -4.80 14.34 15.74
CA LYS A 268 -3.60 13.70 16.28
C LYS A 268 -3.60 12.22 15.92
N GLY A 269 -2.57 11.80 15.18
CA GLY A 269 -2.27 10.39 14.96
C GLY A 269 -1.12 9.93 15.84
N ARG A 270 -1.14 8.65 16.22
CA ARG A 270 -0.06 7.98 16.96
C ARG A 270 0.48 6.80 16.17
N ILE A 271 1.79 6.68 16.04
CA ILE A 271 2.43 5.47 15.49
C ILE A 271 2.24 4.32 16.49
N THR A 272 1.64 3.19 16.10
CA THR A 272 1.28 2.09 17.03
C THR A 272 2.51 1.43 17.67
N SER A 273 3.59 1.29 16.89
CA SER A 273 4.86 0.68 17.30
C SER A 273 5.77 1.61 18.12
N GLY A 274 5.37 2.86 18.33
CA GLY A 274 6.22 3.89 18.92
C GLY A 274 5.47 4.87 19.84
N PRO A 275 6.19 5.71 20.59
CA PRO A 275 5.57 6.72 21.45
C PRO A 275 5.24 8.02 20.70
N VAL A 276 5.32 8.05 19.35
CA VAL A 276 5.28 9.28 18.55
C VAL A 276 3.84 9.68 18.28
N LEU A 277 3.50 10.92 18.62
CA LEU A 277 2.25 11.58 18.25
C LEU A 277 2.54 12.79 17.40
N CYS A 278 1.75 12.94 16.34
CA CYS A 278 1.88 14.03 15.39
C CYS A 278 0.53 14.64 15.07
N PRO A 279 0.44 15.97 14.88
CA PRO A 279 -0.68 16.55 14.17
C PRO A 279 -0.61 16.16 12.69
N ILE A 280 -1.73 15.69 12.17
CA ILE A 280 -1.91 15.23 10.80
C ILE A 280 -3.03 16.06 10.18
N THR A 281 -2.74 16.71 9.07
CA THR A 281 -3.72 17.43 8.26
C THR A 281 -4.15 16.56 7.10
N ILE A 282 -5.45 16.25 7.02
CA ILE A 282 -6.06 15.52 5.91
C ILE A 282 -6.30 16.49 4.76
N LEU A 283 -5.66 16.23 3.62
CA LEU A 283 -5.68 17.12 2.46
C LEU A 283 -6.69 16.68 1.41
N GLU A 284 -6.84 15.37 1.21
CA GLU A 284 -7.67 14.80 0.15
C GLU A 284 -8.10 13.37 0.51
N SER A 285 -9.31 12.98 0.10
CA SER A 285 -9.77 11.59 0.04
C SER A 285 -9.62 11.11 -1.40
N ILE A 286 -8.72 10.15 -1.64
CA ILE A 286 -8.35 9.70 -2.98
C ILE A 286 -9.26 8.55 -3.43
N HIS A 287 -9.45 7.56 -2.56
CA HIS A 287 -10.18 6.33 -2.87
C HIS A 287 -10.99 5.94 -1.65
N CYS A 288 -12.25 5.54 -1.81
CA CYS A 288 -13.03 4.99 -0.70
C CYS A 288 -14.12 4.02 -1.17
N MET A 289 -14.10 2.78 -0.66
CA MET A 289 -15.05 1.72 -0.96
C MET A 289 -15.53 1.02 0.30
N ILE A 290 -16.81 0.65 0.34
CA ILE A 290 -17.44 0.02 1.51
C ILE A 290 -17.46 -1.50 1.33
N GLY A 291 -16.85 -2.23 2.26
CA GLY A 291 -16.82 -3.69 2.30
C GLY A 291 -18.14 -4.33 2.74
N PRO A 292 -18.24 -5.67 2.73
CA PRO A 292 -17.15 -6.62 2.49
C PRO A 292 -16.85 -6.90 1.01
N ASP A 293 -17.76 -6.54 0.11
CA ASP A 293 -17.63 -6.76 -1.34
C ASP A 293 -16.99 -5.56 -2.06
N PHE A 294 -16.85 -4.41 -1.37
CA PHE A 294 -16.19 -3.21 -1.87
C PHE A 294 -16.70 -2.74 -3.24
N ASN A 295 -18.01 -2.86 -3.46
CA ASN A 295 -18.69 -2.52 -4.71
C ASN A 295 -19.47 -1.18 -4.63
N HIS A 296 -19.42 -0.50 -3.49
CA HIS A 296 -20.07 0.78 -3.24
C HIS A 296 -19.06 1.85 -2.85
N LYS A 297 -19.04 2.95 -3.60
CA LYS A 297 -18.27 4.15 -3.23
C LYS A 297 -18.82 4.78 -1.96
N CYS A 298 -17.91 5.33 -1.17
CA CYS A 298 -18.22 6.31 -0.14
C CYS A 298 -18.50 7.70 -0.76
#